data_AF-A0A1V3WZB6-F1
#
_entry.id   AF-A0A1V3WZB6-F1
#
_cell.length_a   1.000
_cell.length_b   1.000
_cell.length_c   1.000
_cell.angle_alpha   90.00
_cell.angle_beta   90.00
_cell.angle_gamma   90.00
#
_symmetry.space_group_name_H-M   'P 1'
#
loop_
_entity.id
_entity.type
_entity.pdbx_description
1 polymer ?
#
loop_
_entity_poly.entity_id
_entity_poly.type
_entity_poly.pdbx_seq_one_letter_code
_entity_poly.pdbx_strand_id
1 'polypeptide(L)'
;MHSATPPGQVALPGIPPTVDTTAVVDQMVRRASSVGFESWWRRAESVGFCAHPIQLAGTDEYGRDRVVWTRCNNRRAQICPSCSDLYARDTWQLVHAGTAGGHHDIPEAVADRPQVFVTLTAPSYGPVHTTSCAGDKRLRLCRDHHGTGGYRRCQHGKPLWCSTSHGEGDIPVGQPICADCYDYIGHVLFTWNMPELWRRFTITLRRTLRRELRALGADPDAVQVSFIKVVELQARLVPHIHALIRLDPSDSDNCGGPEWQAPSRPLNWPPSSNRRLEP
;
A
#
# COMPACT_ATOMS: atom_id res chain seq x y z
N MET A 1 26.80 -5.71 -6.31
CA MET A 1 27.74 -6.78 -5.96
C MET A 1 26.94 -8.07 -5.94
N HIS A 2 27.18 -8.95 -6.91
CA HIS A 2 26.53 -10.25 -6.98
C HIS A 2 27.16 -11.14 -5.92
N SER A 3 26.45 -11.39 -4.81
CA SER A 3 26.82 -12.43 -3.88
C SER A 3 26.58 -13.77 -4.57
N ALA A 4 27.64 -14.36 -5.12
CA ALA A 4 27.61 -15.72 -5.59
C ALA A 4 27.33 -16.63 -4.40
N THR A 5 26.18 -17.32 -4.43
CA THR A 5 25.84 -18.36 -3.47
C THR A 5 26.97 -19.39 -3.42
N PRO A 6 27.61 -19.63 -2.26
CA PRO A 6 28.68 -20.61 -2.17
C PRO A 6 28.17 -22.00 -2.56
N PRO A 7 28.99 -22.83 -3.23
CA PRO A 7 28.58 -24.15 -3.71
C PRO A 7 28.14 -25.02 -2.53
N GLY A 8 26.88 -25.46 -2.56
CA GLY A 8 26.26 -26.34 -1.54
C GLY A 8 25.08 -25.73 -0.78
N GLN A 9 24.81 -24.44 -0.94
CA GLN A 9 23.71 -23.78 -0.25
C GLN A 9 22.39 -23.91 -1.05
N VAL A 10 21.42 -24.65 -0.52
CA VAL A 10 20.09 -24.81 -1.14
C VAL A 10 19.34 -23.48 -1.07
N ALA A 11 19.07 -22.88 -2.22
CA ALA A 11 18.23 -21.68 -2.30
C ALA A 11 16.77 -22.05 -2.01
N LEU A 12 16.25 -21.56 -0.89
CA LEU A 12 14.85 -21.76 -0.50
C LEU A 12 14.00 -20.56 -0.95
N PRO A 13 12.90 -20.77 -1.69
CA PRO A 13 12.02 -19.69 -2.13
C PRO A 13 11.49 -18.87 -0.96
N GLY A 14 11.56 -17.54 -1.08
CA GLY A 14 11.02 -16.63 -0.06
C GLY A 14 11.87 -16.50 1.21
N ILE A 15 13.03 -17.17 1.29
CA ILE A 15 13.97 -17.01 2.40
C ILE A 15 15.06 -16.01 2.00
N PRO A 16 15.32 -14.96 2.81
CA PRO A 16 16.39 -14.01 2.53
C PRO A 16 17.76 -14.70 2.42
N PRO A 17 18.64 -14.26 1.51
CA PRO A 17 19.98 -14.86 1.33
C PRO A 17 20.89 -14.71 2.56
N THR A 18 20.49 -13.90 3.53
CA THR A 18 21.19 -13.72 4.82
C THR A 18 20.90 -14.84 5.83
N VAL A 19 19.94 -15.72 5.54
CA VAL A 19 19.57 -16.84 6.42
C VAL A 19 20.41 -18.06 6.08
N ASP A 20 20.92 -18.75 7.10
CA ASP A 20 21.56 -20.04 6.95
C ASP A 20 20.53 -21.10 6.52
N THR A 21 20.43 -21.31 5.22
CA THR A 21 19.51 -22.26 4.61
C THR A 21 19.79 -23.71 5.03
N THR A 22 21.03 -24.05 5.38
CA THR A 22 21.38 -25.40 5.85
C THR A 22 20.74 -25.64 7.21
N ALA A 23 20.84 -24.68 8.13
CA ALA A 23 20.15 -24.74 9.42
C ALA A 23 18.62 -24.82 9.25
N VAL A 24 18.05 -24.15 8.24
CA VAL A 24 16.61 -24.26 7.92
C VAL A 24 16.25 -25.66 7.43
N VAL A 25 16.99 -26.21 6.47
CA VAL A 25 16.77 -27.58 5.95
C VAL A 25 16.85 -28.60 7.09
N ASP A 26 17.84 -28.46 7.96
CA ASP A 26 17.99 -29.28 9.16
C ASP A 26 16.76 -29.24 10.08
N GLN A 27 16.19 -28.04 10.31
CA GLN A 27 14.96 -27.90 11.08
C GLN A 27 13.76 -28.53 10.37
N MET A 28 13.68 -28.39 9.03
CA MET A 28 12.64 -29.01 8.22
C MET A 28 12.70 -30.54 8.33
N VAL A 29 13.88 -31.14 8.16
CA VAL A 29 14.09 -32.59 8.29
C VAL A 29 13.74 -33.05 9.70
N ARG A 30 14.24 -32.37 10.74
CA ARG A 30 13.90 -32.70 12.14
C ARG A 30 12.39 -32.66 12.40
N ARG A 31 11.66 -31.70 11.82
CA ARG A 31 10.20 -31.62 11.94
C ARG A 31 9.52 -32.75 11.17
N ALA A 32 9.93 -33.00 9.93
CA ALA A 32 9.37 -34.05 9.07
C ALA A 32 9.54 -35.45 9.67
N SER A 33 10.67 -35.70 10.34
CA SER A 33 10.94 -36.96 11.03
C SER A 33 10.35 -37.06 12.45
N SER A 34 9.64 -36.02 12.93
CA SER A 34 9.10 -36.01 14.29
C SER A 34 7.82 -36.84 14.41
N VAL A 35 7.65 -37.51 15.56
CA VAL A 35 6.38 -38.17 15.90
C VAL A 35 5.27 -37.11 15.95
N GLY A 36 4.15 -37.39 15.28
CA GLY A 36 3.02 -36.46 15.19
C GLY A 36 3.14 -35.41 14.09
N PHE A 37 4.12 -35.52 13.19
CA PHE A 37 4.26 -34.65 12.02
C PHE A 37 2.95 -34.50 11.25
N GLU A 38 2.25 -35.58 10.93
CA GLU A 38 0.97 -35.55 10.19
C GLU A 38 -0.12 -34.72 10.89
N SER A 39 -0.20 -34.83 12.23
CA SER A 39 -1.14 -34.03 13.02
C SER A 39 -0.75 -32.56 13.07
N TRP A 40 0.55 -32.27 13.12
CA TRP A 40 1.07 -30.91 13.01
C TRP A 40 0.84 -30.32 11.61
N TRP A 41 1.09 -31.09 10.55
CA TRP A 41 0.93 -30.68 9.16
C TRP A 41 -0.52 -30.35 8.85
N ARG A 42 -1.47 -31.24 9.21
CA ARG A 42 -2.90 -30.95 9.09
C ARG A 42 -3.32 -29.67 9.80
N ARG A 43 -2.72 -29.36 10.95
CA ARG A 43 -2.97 -28.11 11.69
C ARG A 43 -2.37 -26.89 10.98
N ALA A 44 -1.17 -27.02 10.41
CA ALA A 44 -0.55 -25.96 9.62
C ALA A 44 -1.37 -25.67 8.35
N GLU A 45 -1.80 -26.72 7.65
CA GLU A 45 -2.64 -26.65 6.46
C GLU A 45 -4.02 -26.06 6.77
N SER A 46 -4.66 -26.43 7.89
CA SER A 46 -5.97 -25.91 8.26
C SER A 46 -6.00 -24.39 8.48
N VAL A 47 -4.85 -23.77 8.77
CA VAL A 47 -4.68 -22.30 8.87
C VAL A 47 -3.93 -21.71 7.68
N GLY A 48 -3.78 -22.47 6.58
CA GLY A 48 -3.09 -22.06 5.37
C GLY A 48 -1.64 -21.61 5.60
N PHE A 49 -0.92 -22.30 6.49
CA PHE A 49 0.46 -22.05 6.85
C PHE A 49 0.70 -20.64 7.44
N CYS A 50 -0.27 -20.12 8.20
CA CYS A 50 -0.10 -18.92 9.00
C CYS A 50 1.09 -19.08 9.97
N ALA A 51 2.01 -18.11 9.99
CA ALA A 51 3.19 -18.14 10.87
C ALA A 51 2.86 -17.92 12.36
N HIS A 52 1.74 -17.25 12.63
CA HIS A 52 1.31 -16.87 13.99
C HIS A 52 -0.16 -17.23 14.24
N PRO A 53 -0.58 -18.50 14.09
CA PRO A 53 -1.99 -18.85 14.16
C PRO A 53 -2.56 -18.62 15.57
N ILE A 54 -3.83 -18.21 15.63
CA ILE A 54 -4.52 -17.89 16.88
C ILE A 54 -5.38 -19.09 17.29
N GLN A 55 -5.24 -19.50 18.54
CA GLN A 55 -6.06 -20.55 19.13
C GLN A 55 -7.29 -19.93 19.80
N LEU A 56 -8.47 -20.27 19.28
CA LEU A 56 -9.75 -19.91 19.87
C LEU A 56 -10.26 -21.10 20.69
N ALA A 57 -10.63 -20.84 21.94
CA ALA A 57 -11.25 -21.82 22.82
C ALA A 57 -12.68 -21.39 23.13
N GLY A 58 -13.62 -22.33 23.10
CA GLY A 58 -15.02 -22.09 23.43
C GLY A 58 -15.78 -23.39 23.60
N THR A 59 -16.99 -23.31 24.15
CA THR A 59 -17.89 -24.45 24.30
C THR A 59 -18.85 -24.55 23.13
N ASP A 60 -19.09 -25.76 22.61
CA ASP A 60 -20.14 -25.98 21.61
C ASP A 60 -21.55 -25.97 22.24
N GLU A 61 -22.58 -26.09 21.39
CA GLU A 61 -23.99 -26.11 21.79
C GLU A 61 -24.36 -27.25 22.76
N TYR A 62 -23.48 -28.25 22.90
CA TYR A 62 -23.64 -29.38 23.81
C TYR A 62 -22.76 -29.25 25.07
N GLY A 63 -22.16 -28.09 25.30
CA GLY A 63 -21.31 -27.81 26.46
C GLY A 63 -19.93 -28.48 26.41
N ARG A 64 -19.48 -28.95 25.24
CA ARG A 64 -18.14 -29.56 25.10
C ARG A 64 -17.11 -28.51 24.75
N ASP A 65 -15.96 -28.55 25.41
CA ASP A 65 -14.82 -27.69 25.09
C ASP A 65 -14.30 -27.99 23.68
N ARG A 66 -14.18 -26.94 22.88
CA ARG A 66 -13.67 -26.96 21.51
C ARG A 66 -12.54 -25.96 21.36
N VAL A 67 -11.57 -26.37 20.55
CA VAL A 67 -10.43 -25.55 20.16
C VAL A 67 -10.42 -25.47 18.63
N VAL A 68 -10.42 -24.25 18.11
CA VAL A 68 -10.30 -23.96 16.68
C VAL A 68 -9.07 -23.09 16.46
N TRP A 69 -8.32 -23.36 15.40
CA TRP A 69 -7.19 -22.55 14.98
C TRP A 69 -7.62 -21.65 13.84
N THR A 70 -7.27 -20.37 13.93
CA THR A 70 -7.54 -19.39 12.86
C THR A 70 -6.26 -18.65 12.48
N ARG A 71 -6.29 -18.02 11.31
CA ARG A 71 -5.21 -17.19 10.80
C ARG A 71 -5.07 -15.92 11.64
N CYS A 72 -3.86 -15.38 11.75
CA CYS A 72 -3.64 -14.11 12.44
C CYS A 72 -4.21 -12.89 11.72
N ASN A 73 -4.52 -13.00 10.43
CA ASN A 73 -4.94 -11.90 9.55
C ASN A 73 -3.99 -10.68 9.57
N ASN A 74 -2.71 -10.89 9.93
CA ASN A 74 -1.72 -9.84 9.90
C ASN A 74 -1.31 -9.56 8.45
N ARG A 75 -1.43 -8.29 8.05
CA ARG A 75 -1.19 -7.81 6.68
C ARG A 75 0.27 -7.46 6.40
N ARG A 76 1.17 -7.61 7.39
CA ARG A 76 2.60 -7.31 7.25
C ARG A 76 3.35 -8.58 6.87
N ALA A 77 3.92 -8.62 5.66
CA ALA A 77 4.71 -9.76 5.18
C ALA A 77 5.84 -10.15 6.14
N GLN A 78 6.49 -9.18 6.77
CA GLN A 78 7.54 -9.41 7.79
C GLN A 78 7.03 -10.12 9.06
N ILE A 79 5.72 -10.03 9.39
CA ILE A 79 5.12 -10.72 10.54
C ILE A 79 4.51 -12.05 10.09
N CYS A 80 3.75 -12.07 9.00
CA CYS A 80 3.14 -13.30 8.49
C CYS A 80 3.07 -13.28 6.96
N PRO A 81 4.04 -13.91 6.27
CA PRO A 81 4.08 -13.95 4.80
C PRO A 81 2.81 -14.53 4.20
N SER A 82 2.33 -15.67 4.73
CA SER A 82 1.14 -16.36 4.24
C SER A 82 -0.14 -15.52 4.35
N CYS A 83 -0.38 -14.85 5.49
CA CYS A 83 -1.60 -14.01 5.64
C CYS A 83 -1.51 -12.71 4.85
N SER A 84 -0.31 -12.13 4.75
CA SER A 84 -0.06 -10.94 3.94
C SER A 84 -0.26 -11.21 2.45
N ASP A 85 0.22 -12.35 1.94
CA ASP A 85 0.07 -12.75 0.54
C ASP A 85 -1.39 -13.04 0.20
N LEU A 86 -2.11 -13.77 1.06
CA LEU A 86 -3.56 -13.97 0.89
C LEU A 86 -4.31 -12.63 0.83
N TYR A 87 -4.04 -11.73 1.78
CA TYR A 87 -4.65 -10.40 1.80
C TYR A 87 -4.35 -9.60 0.52
N ALA A 88 -3.11 -9.65 0.02
CA ALA A 88 -2.71 -8.96 -1.19
C ALA A 88 -3.46 -9.50 -2.43
N ARG A 89 -3.58 -10.83 -2.54
CA ARG A 89 -4.33 -11.48 -3.62
C ARG A 89 -5.82 -11.16 -3.56
N ASP A 90 -6.43 -11.23 -2.38
CA ASP A 90 -7.84 -10.89 -2.19
C ASP A 90 -8.10 -9.42 -2.54
N THR A 91 -7.21 -8.52 -2.09
CA THR A 91 -7.30 -7.09 -2.45
C THR A 91 -7.14 -6.88 -3.94
N TRP A 92 -6.22 -7.61 -4.59
CA TRP A 92 -6.07 -7.56 -6.05
C TRP A 92 -7.33 -8.00 -6.77
N GLN A 93 -7.97 -9.10 -6.36
CA GLN A 93 -9.23 -9.57 -6.96
C GLN A 93 -10.34 -8.52 -6.80
N LEU A 94 -10.47 -7.92 -5.61
CA LEU A 94 -11.46 -6.86 -5.36
C LEU A 94 -11.24 -5.63 -6.25
N VAL A 95 -9.99 -5.15 -6.35
CA VAL A 95 -9.63 -4.01 -7.20
C VAL A 95 -9.87 -4.38 -8.66
N HIS A 96 -9.37 -5.53 -9.12
CA HIS A 96 -9.45 -5.96 -10.50
C HIS A 96 -10.90 -6.15 -10.96
N ALA A 97 -11.75 -6.79 -10.14
CA ALA A 97 -13.18 -6.90 -10.40
C ALA A 97 -13.84 -5.52 -10.49
N GLY A 98 -13.51 -4.62 -9.55
CA GLY A 98 -13.99 -3.24 -9.53
C GLY A 98 -13.41 -2.35 -10.64
N THR A 99 -12.35 -2.72 -11.34
CA THR A 99 -11.79 -1.90 -12.43
C THR A 99 -12.17 -2.42 -13.80
N ALA A 100 -12.16 -3.74 -13.97
CA ALA A 100 -12.33 -4.39 -15.27
C ALA A 100 -13.73 -4.97 -15.47
N GLY A 101 -14.44 -5.31 -14.39
CA GLY A 101 -15.69 -6.06 -14.48
C GLY A 101 -15.53 -7.44 -15.13
N GLY A 102 -16.65 -8.08 -15.48
CA GLY A 102 -16.69 -9.34 -16.22
C GLY A 102 -16.49 -10.61 -15.38
N HIS A 103 -16.35 -10.48 -14.06
CA HIS A 103 -16.23 -11.60 -13.12
C HIS A 103 -16.72 -11.20 -11.73
N HIS A 104 -16.93 -12.19 -10.86
CA HIS A 104 -17.49 -12.00 -9.51
C HIS A 104 -18.82 -11.22 -9.50
N ASP A 105 -19.69 -11.51 -10.47
CA ASP A 105 -21.00 -10.85 -10.67
C ASP A 105 -20.91 -9.33 -10.89
N ILE A 106 -19.76 -8.83 -11.35
CA ILE A 106 -19.56 -7.44 -11.72
C ILE A 106 -19.74 -7.26 -13.24
N PRO A 107 -20.61 -6.33 -13.70
CA PRO A 107 -20.82 -6.10 -15.13
C PRO A 107 -19.55 -5.65 -15.88
N GLU A 108 -19.36 -6.10 -17.13
CA GLU A 108 -18.23 -5.66 -17.99
C GLU A 108 -18.22 -4.15 -18.23
N ALA A 109 -19.40 -3.52 -18.27
CA ALA A 109 -19.54 -2.05 -18.41
C ALA A 109 -18.84 -1.24 -17.30
N VAL A 110 -18.40 -1.89 -16.22
CA VAL A 110 -17.56 -1.26 -15.19
C VAL A 110 -16.23 -0.76 -15.75
N ALA A 111 -15.65 -1.43 -16.76
CA ALA A 111 -14.40 -1.02 -17.39
C ALA A 111 -14.50 0.37 -18.05
N ASP A 112 -15.69 0.72 -18.56
CA ASP A 112 -15.95 1.97 -19.27
C ASP A 112 -16.32 3.13 -18.33
N ARG A 113 -16.43 2.86 -17.02
CA ARG A 113 -16.77 3.90 -16.03
C ARG A 113 -15.60 4.88 -15.87
N PRO A 114 -15.85 6.20 -15.79
CA PRO A 114 -14.84 7.19 -15.47
C PRO A 114 -14.20 6.86 -14.12
N GLN A 115 -12.89 6.64 -14.14
CA GLN A 115 -12.10 6.28 -12.98
C GLN A 115 -10.80 7.07 -12.95
N VAL A 116 -10.37 7.43 -11.74
CA VAL A 116 -9.10 8.11 -11.50
C VAL A 116 -8.33 7.40 -10.39
N PHE A 117 -7.04 7.19 -10.64
CA PHE A 117 -6.11 6.78 -9.60
C PHE A 117 -5.43 8.02 -9.04
N VAL A 118 -5.68 8.31 -7.76
CA VAL A 118 -5.11 9.46 -7.05
C VAL A 118 -4.18 9.00 -5.95
N THR A 119 -3.06 9.71 -5.81
CA THR A 119 -2.16 9.55 -4.67
C THR A 119 -2.14 10.84 -3.85
N LEU A 120 -2.64 10.77 -2.62
CA LEU A 120 -2.63 11.87 -1.66
C LEU A 120 -1.43 11.68 -0.74
N THR A 121 -0.40 12.51 -0.95
CA THR A 121 0.83 12.47 -0.16
C THR A 121 0.85 13.57 0.87
N ALA A 122 1.53 13.29 1.98
CA ALA A 122 1.78 14.30 3.01
C ALA A 122 2.68 15.42 2.51
N PRO A 123 2.61 16.62 3.13
CA PRO A 123 3.58 17.66 2.89
C PRO A 123 5.00 17.21 3.28
N SER A 124 5.98 18.03 2.90
CA SER A 124 7.35 17.86 3.35
C SER A 124 7.51 18.45 4.76
N TYR A 125 8.18 17.71 5.64
CA TYR A 125 8.52 18.15 7.01
C TYR A 125 10.01 18.48 7.16
N GLY A 126 10.74 18.53 6.04
CA GLY A 126 12.18 18.71 6.03
C GLY A 126 12.90 17.76 5.06
N PRO A 127 14.20 17.98 4.84
CA PRO A 127 15.00 17.15 3.96
C PRO A 127 15.25 15.79 4.60
N VAL A 128 14.97 14.72 3.86
CA VAL A 128 15.25 13.34 4.23
C VAL A 128 16.23 12.71 3.27
N HIS A 129 16.90 11.65 3.70
CA HIS A 129 17.60 10.75 2.79
C HIS A 129 16.59 10.03 1.90
N THR A 130 16.87 9.98 0.61
CA THR A 130 16.08 9.26 -0.38
C THR A 130 16.92 8.20 -1.07
N THR A 131 16.26 7.19 -1.62
CA THR A 131 16.86 6.40 -2.70
C THR A 131 17.00 7.30 -3.92
N SER A 132 17.97 7.00 -4.77
CA SER A 132 18.15 7.76 -6.00
C SER A 132 16.94 7.59 -6.94
N CYS A 133 16.23 8.68 -7.28
CA CYS A 133 15.18 8.64 -8.30
C CYS A 133 15.77 8.46 -9.71
N ALA A 134 15.04 7.69 -10.53
CA ALA A 134 15.46 7.22 -11.84
C ALA A 134 15.55 8.32 -12.91
N GLY A 135 16.65 8.29 -13.67
CA GLY A 135 16.82 9.04 -14.92
C GLY A 135 18.15 8.70 -15.58
N ASP A 136 19.24 8.66 -14.81
CA ASP A 136 20.57 8.45 -15.37
C ASP A 136 21.44 7.45 -14.58
N LYS A 137 22.33 6.74 -15.28
CA LYS A 137 23.09 5.57 -14.77
C LYS A 137 24.46 5.93 -14.19
N ARG A 138 24.84 7.21 -14.12
CA ARG A 138 26.14 7.64 -13.57
C ARG A 138 25.96 8.23 -12.16
N LEU A 139 26.48 7.51 -11.17
CA LEU A 139 26.57 7.83 -9.73
C LEU A 139 25.33 8.50 -9.11
N ARG A 140 24.45 7.65 -8.62
CA ARG A 140 23.15 7.96 -8.04
C ARG A 140 23.26 8.39 -6.58
N LEU A 141 23.50 9.67 -6.34
CA LEU A 141 23.62 10.22 -4.98
C LEU A 141 22.25 10.37 -4.32
N CYS A 142 22.18 10.11 -3.02
CA CYS A 142 20.98 10.25 -2.18
C CYS A 142 20.36 11.64 -2.31
N ARG A 143 21.19 12.69 -2.20
CA ARG A 143 20.75 14.07 -2.30
C ARG A 143 21.90 14.94 -2.78
N ASP A 144 22.01 15.11 -4.08
CA ASP A 144 23.10 15.87 -4.70
C ASP A 144 23.08 17.35 -4.28
N HIS A 145 24.26 17.85 -3.91
CA HIS A 145 24.50 19.24 -3.58
C HIS A 145 24.22 20.19 -4.76
N HIS A 146 24.49 19.80 -6.01
CA HIS A 146 24.16 20.66 -7.16
C HIS A 146 22.65 20.84 -7.32
N GLY A 147 21.86 19.77 -7.15
CA GLY A 147 20.40 19.84 -7.17
C GLY A 147 19.76 20.55 -5.96
N THR A 148 20.50 20.71 -4.85
CA THR A 148 19.98 21.30 -3.60
C THR A 148 20.47 22.72 -3.31
N GLY A 149 21.14 23.36 -4.28
CA GLY A 149 21.60 24.74 -4.18
C GLY A 149 23.00 24.91 -3.58
N GLY A 150 23.89 23.94 -3.81
CA GLY A 150 25.29 23.93 -3.39
C GLY A 150 25.52 23.33 -2.00
N TYR A 151 26.64 23.71 -1.36
CA TYR A 151 27.05 23.23 -0.04
C TYR A 151 26.28 23.90 1.11
N ARG A 152 24.95 23.96 1.01
CA ARG A 152 24.13 24.56 2.06
C ARG A 152 24.18 23.74 3.34
N ARG A 153 24.27 24.46 4.45
CA ARG A 153 24.16 23.92 5.80
C ARG A 153 22.92 24.49 6.46
N CYS A 154 22.30 23.70 7.34
CA CYS A 154 21.23 24.20 8.18
C CYS A 154 21.77 25.13 9.27
N GLN A 155 20.85 25.78 10.01
CA GLN A 155 21.19 26.59 11.17
C GLN A 155 21.97 25.84 12.28
N HIS A 156 21.87 24.51 12.31
CA HIS A 156 22.62 23.64 13.23
C HIS A 156 23.97 23.18 12.66
N GLY A 157 24.40 23.73 11.51
CA GLY A 157 25.69 23.41 10.88
C GLY A 157 25.75 22.09 10.10
N LYS A 158 24.68 21.27 10.09
CA LYS A 158 24.61 20.00 9.35
C LYS A 158 24.43 20.26 7.84
N PRO A 159 25.11 19.52 6.95
CA PRO A 159 24.93 19.64 5.51
C PRO A 159 23.50 19.25 5.13
N LEU A 160 22.87 19.95 4.19
CA LEU A 160 21.52 19.63 3.69
C LEU A 160 21.53 18.71 2.44
N TRP A 161 22.68 18.09 2.19
CA TRP A 161 22.97 17.23 1.04
C TRP A 161 23.62 15.93 1.52
N CYS A 162 23.59 14.89 0.69
CA CYS A 162 24.18 13.59 0.96
C CYS A 162 24.71 12.99 -0.35
N SER A 163 26.03 12.81 -0.43
CA SER A 163 26.72 12.22 -1.58
C SER A 163 26.90 10.70 -1.47
N THR A 164 26.15 10.04 -0.59
CA THR A 164 26.12 8.57 -0.50
C THR A 164 25.05 8.03 -1.43
N SER A 165 25.30 6.93 -2.12
CA SER A 165 24.26 6.19 -2.84
C SER A 165 23.58 5.23 -1.87
N HIS A 166 22.29 5.43 -1.60
CA HIS A 166 21.49 4.53 -0.77
C HIS A 166 20.68 3.58 -1.64
N GLY A 167 20.73 2.29 -1.31
CA GLY A 167 19.86 1.24 -1.86
C GLY A 167 18.47 1.26 -1.22
N GLU A 168 17.55 0.52 -1.84
CA GLU A 168 16.24 0.24 -1.23
C GLU A 168 16.44 -0.59 0.04
N GLY A 169 15.91 -0.10 1.16
CA GLY A 169 16.03 -0.76 2.47
C GLY A 169 17.21 -0.30 3.33
N ASP A 170 18.07 0.59 2.83
CA ASP A 170 19.14 1.18 3.64
C ASP A 170 18.56 1.99 4.80
N ILE A 171 19.07 1.76 6.02
CA ILE A 171 18.59 2.37 7.27
C ILE A 171 18.44 3.91 7.19
N PRO A 172 19.36 4.66 6.55
CA PRO A 172 19.22 6.10 6.43
C PRO A 172 18.02 6.53 5.59
N VAL A 173 17.53 5.73 4.64
CA VAL A 173 16.43 6.14 3.73
C VAL A 173 15.17 6.48 4.54
N GLY A 174 14.61 7.65 4.28
CA GLY A 174 13.47 8.20 5.03
C GLY A 174 13.85 8.93 6.30
N GLN A 175 15.07 8.77 6.83
CA GLN A 175 15.55 9.52 7.98
C GLN A 175 15.84 10.98 7.60
N PRO A 176 15.63 11.93 8.53
CA PRO A 176 15.96 13.33 8.29
C PRO A 176 17.46 13.53 8.14
N ILE A 177 17.85 14.40 7.21
CA ILE A 177 19.25 14.83 7.05
C ILE A 177 19.74 15.56 8.31
N CYS A 178 18.86 16.35 8.92
CA CYS A 178 19.08 17.00 10.20
C CYS A 178 17.83 16.80 11.07
N ALA A 179 17.95 15.96 12.11
CA ALA A 179 16.87 15.70 13.05
C ALA A 179 16.31 16.98 13.66
N ASP A 180 17.18 17.92 14.05
CA ASP A 180 16.77 19.19 14.68
C ASP A 180 16.02 20.14 13.74
N CYS A 181 16.15 19.97 12.42
CA CYS A 181 15.41 20.75 11.42
C CYS A 181 14.13 20.06 10.94
N TYR A 182 13.89 18.81 11.32
CA TYR A 182 12.75 18.05 10.84
C TYR A 182 11.53 18.36 11.70
N ASP A 183 10.41 18.71 11.06
CA ASP A 183 9.15 18.99 11.71
C ASP A 183 8.44 17.69 12.11
N TYR A 184 8.86 17.13 13.24
CA TYR A 184 8.23 15.95 13.83
C TYR A 184 6.80 16.23 14.30
N ILE A 185 6.50 17.46 14.73
CA ILE A 185 5.17 17.83 15.22
C ILE A 185 4.19 17.77 14.05
N GLY A 186 4.49 18.44 12.94
CA GLY A 186 3.69 18.39 11.72
C GLY A 186 3.53 16.97 11.18
N HIS A 187 4.61 16.17 11.19
CA HIS A 187 4.54 14.75 10.84
C HIS A 187 3.48 14.02 11.68
N VAL A 188 3.60 14.04 13.00
CA VAL A 188 2.69 13.33 13.90
C VAL A 188 1.26 13.84 13.76
N LEU A 189 1.07 15.16 13.71
CA LEU A 189 -0.26 15.77 13.56
C LEU A 189 -0.91 15.39 12.24
N PHE A 190 -0.18 15.35 11.14
CA PHE A 190 -0.72 14.87 9.87
C PHE A 190 -1.13 13.41 9.93
N THR A 191 -0.26 12.54 10.46
CA THR A 191 -0.56 11.11 10.59
C THR A 191 -1.80 10.88 11.44
N TRP A 192 -1.94 11.62 12.54
CA TRP A 192 -3.11 11.58 13.42
C TRP A 192 -4.38 12.06 12.72
N ASN A 193 -4.31 13.17 11.98
CA ASN A 193 -5.46 13.77 11.31
C ASN A 193 -5.79 13.15 9.94
N MET A 194 -4.99 12.21 9.44
CA MET A 194 -5.18 11.58 8.12
C MET A 194 -6.59 11.00 7.90
N PRO A 195 -7.24 10.31 8.87
CA PRO A 195 -8.62 9.87 8.72
C PRO A 195 -9.63 11.01 8.54
N GLU A 196 -9.46 12.12 9.27
CA GLU A 196 -10.32 13.30 9.14
C GLU A 196 -10.06 14.05 7.83
N LEU A 197 -8.81 14.15 7.39
CA LEU A 197 -8.46 14.69 6.07
C LEU A 197 -9.13 13.89 4.96
N TRP A 198 -9.12 12.55 5.04
CA TRP A 198 -9.83 11.70 4.10
C TRP A 198 -11.34 11.93 4.11
N ARG A 199 -11.94 12.04 5.31
CA ARG A 199 -13.37 12.35 5.45
C ARG A 199 -13.71 13.68 4.77
N ARG A 200 -12.94 14.73 5.02
CA ARG A 200 -13.13 16.05 4.40
C ARG A 200 -12.92 16.02 2.89
N PHE A 201 -11.92 15.28 2.41
CA PHE A 201 -11.69 15.05 0.99
C PHE A 201 -12.92 14.44 0.32
N THR A 202 -13.44 13.32 0.84
CA THR A 202 -14.61 12.66 0.23
C THR A 202 -15.89 13.50 0.28
N ILE A 203 -16.12 14.27 1.35
CA ILE A 203 -17.23 15.23 1.44
C ILE A 203 -17.08 16.33 0.38
N THR A 204 -15.89 16.92 0.27
CA THR A 204 -15.62 18.02 -0.67
C THR A 204 -15.69 17.55 -2.12
N LEU A 205 -15.17 16.35 -2.40
CA LEU A 205 -15.27 15.69 -3.69
C LEU A 205 -16.73 15.55 -4.11
N ARG A 206 -17.58 14.92 -3.27
CA ARG A 206 -19.00 14.73 -3.59
C ARG A 206 -19.73 16.06 -3.79
N ARG A 207 -19.49 17.06 -2.93
CA ARG A 207 -20.10 18.39 -3.06
C ARG A 207 -19.69 19.10 -4.33
N THR A 208 -18.40 19.05 -4.67
CA THR A 208 -17.85 19.64 -5.90
C THR A 208 -18.45 18.96 -7.11
N LEU A 209 -18.45 17.62 -7.14
CA LEU A 209 -19.03 16.85 -8.24
C LEU A 209 -20.50 17.17 -8.46
N ARG A 210 -21.30 17.24 -7.39
CA ARG A 210 -22.72 17.63 -7.48
C ARG A 210 -22.90 19.04 -8.05
N ARG A 211 -22.04 20.00 -7.67
CA ARG A 211 -22.08 21.36 -8.20
C ARG A 211 -21.75 21.40 -9.70
N GLU A 212 -20.69 20.71 -10.11
CA GLU A 212 -20.28 20.65 -11.52
C GLU A 212 -21.34 19.95 -12.38
N LEU A 213 -21.93 18.84 -11.91
CA LEU A 213 -23.01 18.15 -12.61
C LEU A 213 -24.25 19.05 -12.81
N ARG A 214 -24.66 19.79 -11.77
CA ARG A 214 -25.75 20.78 -11.89
C ARG A 214 -25.43 21.87 -12.90
N ALA A 215 -24.19 22.38 -12.90
CA ALA A 215 -23.76 23.41 -13.84
C ALA A 215 -23.79 22.91 -15.30
N LEU A 216 -23.59 21.61 -15.50
CA LEU A 216 -23.70 20.94 -16.80
C LEU A 216 -25.15 20.53 -17.16
N GLY A 217 -26.13 20.78 -16.28
CA GLY A 217 -27.52 20.38 -16.49
C GLY A 217 -27.81 18.89 -16.26
N ALA A 218 -26.86 18.15 -15.67
CA ALA A 218 -27.02 16.75 -15.33
C ALA A 218 -27.60 16.57 -13.91
N ASP A 219 -28.37 15.50 -13.71
CA ASP A 219 -28.88 15.13 -12.39
C ASP A 219 -27.74 14.57 -11.52
N PRO A 220 -27.38 15.22 -10.40
CA PRO A 220 -26.34 14.72 -9.49
C PRO A 220 -26.72 13.45 -8.73
N ASP A 221 -28.01 13.12 -8.65
CA ASP A 221 -28.48 11.92 -7.96
C ASP A 221 -28.39 10.68 -8.86
N ALA A 222 -28.21 10.86 -10.17
CA ALA A 222 -27.93 9.78 -11.14
C ALA A 222 -26.50 9.25 -11.08
N VAL A 223 -25.61 9.86 -10.29
CA VAL A 223 -24.19 9.49 -10.20
C VAL A 223 -23.77 9.19 -8.76
N GLN A 224 -23.23 8.00 -8.56
CA GLN A 224 -22.64 7.53 -7.31
C GLN A 224 -21.11 7.56 -7.37
N VAL A 225 -20.48 8.02 -6.29
CA VAL A 225 -19.01 7.99 -6.14
C VAL A 225 -18.60 6.76 -5.34
N SER A 226 -17.96 5.82 -6.03
CA SER A 226 -17.37 4.61 -5.45
C SER A 226 -15.86 4.78 -5.33
N PHE A 227 -15.26 4.26 -4.27
CA PHE A 227 -13.80 4.26 -4.15
C PHE A 227 -13.29 3.08 -3.34
N ILE A 228 -12.07 2.67 -3.65
CA ILE A 228 -11.21 1.88 -2.76
C ILE A 228 -9.99 2.72 -2.42
N LYS A 229 -9.53 2.60 -1.18
CA LYS A 229 -8.32 3.28 -0.71
C LYS A 229 -7.37 2.32 -0.01
N VAL A 230 -6.09 2.52 -0.24
CA VAL A 230 -4.99 1.83 0.44
C VAL A 230 -4.12 2.89 1.08
N VAL A 231 -3.71 2.64 2.33
CA VAL A 231 -2.77 3.50 3.04
C VAL A 231 -1.42 2.79 3.04
N GLU A 232 -0.41 3.46 2.51
CA GLU A 232 0.96 2.97 2.50
C GLU A 232 1.85 3.95 3.27
N LEU A 233 2.86 3.41 3.97
CA LEU A 233 3.86 4.22 4.65
C LEU A 233 5.00 4.52 3.70
N GLN A 234 5.35 5.79 3.55
CA GLN A 234 6.59 6.17 2.87
C GLN A 234 7.79 5.69 3.68
N ALA A 235 9.00 5.67 3.11
CA ALA A 235 10.22 5.29 3.84
C ALA A 235 10.44 6.12 5.13
N ARG A 236 9.96 7.37 5.15
CA ARG A 236 9.96 8.25 6.33
C ARG A 236 8.81 7.99 7.32
N LEU A 237 8.08 6.88 7.15
CA LEU A 237 6.93 6.44 7.95
C LEU A 237 5.71 7.37 7.96
N VAL A 238 5.68 8.37 7.08
CA VAL A 238 4.50 9.19 6.88
C VAL A 238 3.52 8.45 5.98
N PRO A 239 2.22 8.34 6.34
CA PRO A 239 1.24 7.68 5.50
C PRO A 239 0.93 8.51 4.25
N HIS A 240 0.68 7.81 3.14
CA HIS A 240 0.05 8.36 1.95
C HIS A 240 -1.08 7.44 1.50
N ILE A 241 -2.05 8.02 0.80
CA ILE A 241 -3.25 7.31 0.38
C ILE A 241 -3.19 7.12 -1.13
N HIS A 242 -3.26 5.88 -1.58
CA HIS A 242 -3.64 5.55 -2.94
C HIS A 242 -5.14 5.29 -2.97
N ALA A 243 -5.86 5.95 -3.88
CA ALA A 243 -7.27 5.69 -4.06
C ALA A 243 -7.61 5.58 -5.53
N LEU A 244 -8.41 4.56 -5.85
CA LEU A 244 -9.14 4.48 -7.10
C LEU A 244 -10.54 5.03 -6.82
N ILE A 245 -10.93 6.06 -7.55
CA ILE A 245 -12.24 6.71 -7.44
C ILE A 245 -12.95 6.54 -8.77
N ARG A 246 -14.16 5.98 -8.74
CA ARG A 246 -14.98 5.65 -9.91
C ARG A 246 -16.36 6.32 -9.80
N LEU A 247 -16.89 6.76 -10.93
CA LEU A 247 -18.25 7.26 -11.04
C LEU A 247 -19.16 6.17 -11.61
N ASP A 248 -20.14 5.78 -10.81
CA ASP A 248 -21.15 4.77 -11.16
C ASP A 248 -22.52 5.42 -11.35
N PRO A 249 -23.44 4.81 -12.10
CA PRO A 249 -24.84 5.20 -12.08
C PRO A 249 -25.44 4.88 -10.71
N SER A 250 -26.49 5.60 -10.33
CA SER A 250 -27.31 5.21 -9.17
C SER A 250 -27.94 3.83 -9.38
N ASP A 251 -28.11 3.07 -8.31
CA ASP A 251 -28.52 1.64 -8.26
C ASP A 251 -29.78 1.23 -9.06
N SER A 252 -30.54 2.16 -9.67
CA SER A 252 -31.62 1.83 -10.60
C SER A 252 -31.13 1.19 -11.91
N ASP A 253 -29.85 1.35 -12.29
CA ASP A 253 -29.31 0.96 -13.61
C ASP A 253 -28.18 -0.08 -13.55
N ASN A 254 -28.01 -0.79 -12.44
CA ASN A 254 -26.99 -1.86 -12.35
C ASN A 254 -27.32 -3.07 -13.25
N CYS A 255 -28.53 -3.12 -13.81
CA CYS A 255 -28.96 -4.08 -14.82
C CYS A 255 -28.64 -3.59 -16.23
N GLY A 256 -27.36 -3.57 -16.62
CA GLY A 256 -26.92 -3.66 -18.02
C GLY A 256 -27.74 -2.92 -19.09
N GLY A 257 -28.24 -1.71 -18.80
CA GLY A 257 -29.01 -0.93 -19.75
C GLY A 257 -28.09 -0.37 -20.84
N PRO A 258 -28.44 -0.50 -22.14
CA PRO A 258 -27.58 -0.09 -23.23
C PRO A 258 -27.67 1.43 -23.48
N GLU A 259 -27.46 2.28 -22.48
CA GLU A 259 -27.24 3.72 -22.75
C GLU A 259 -26.68 4.53 -21.57
N TRP A 260 -25.74 3.99 -20.77
CA TRP A 260 -25.00 4.87 -19.87
C TRP A 260 -23.90 5.61 -20.63
N GLN A 261 -24.20 6.84 -21.08
CA GLN A 261 -23.20 7.74 -21.64
C GLN A 261 -22.57 8.55 -20.51
N ALA A 262 -21.28 8.33 -20.25
CA ALA A 262 -20.50 9.24 -19.41
C ALA A 262 -20.64 10.68 -19.97
N PRO A 263 -20.68 11.74 -19.14
CA PRO A 263 -20.67 13.12 -19.64
C PRO A 263 -19.45 13.33 -20.54
N SER A 264 -19.65 13.29 -21.86
CA SER A 264 -18.61 13.04 -22.87
C SER A 264 -17.82 14.28 -23.27
N ARG A 265 -17.74 15.27 -22.40
CA ARG A 265 -16.78 16.37 -22.57
C ARG A 265 -15.67 16.15 -21.56
N PRO A 266 -14.39 16.15 -21.98
CA PRO A 266 -13.31 16.20 -21.02
C PRO A 266 -13.61 17.39 -20.11
N LEU A 267 -13.83 17.13 -18.82
CA LEU A 267 -13.52 18.11 -17.80
C LEU A 267 -12.11 18.55 -18.18
N ASN A 268 -11.96 19.79 -18.68
CA ASN A 268 -10.67 20.42 -18.92
C ASN A 268 -10.00 20.56 -17.54
N TRP A 269 -9.53 19.44 -17.02
CA TRP A 269 -8.54 19.42 -15.97
C TRP A 269 -7.31 20.04 -16.60
N PRO A 270 -6.77 21.15 -16.05
CA PRO A 270 -5.53 21.69 -16.57
C PRO A 270 -4.51 20.55 -16.63
N PRO A 271 -3.67 20.47 -17.68
CA PRO A 271 -2.60 19.47 -17.72
C PRO A 271 -1.87 19.49 -16.39
N SER A 272 -1.48 18.31 -15.90
CA SER A 272 -0.83 18.05 -14.61
C SER A 272 0.39 18.93 -14.38
N SER A 273 0.15 20.20 -14.11
CA SER A 273 1.10 21.11 -13.55
C SER A 273 1.24 20.68 -12.11
N ASN A 274 2.49 20.39 -11.73
CA ASN A 274 2.94 20.16 -10.37
C ASN A 274 2.66 21.42 -9.54
N ARG A 275 1.39 21.74 -9.30
CA ARG A 275 0.97 22.91 -8.55
C ARG A 275 0.87 22.45 -7.11
N ARG A 276 1.98 22.68 -6.41
CA ARG A 276 2.05 22.66 -4.96
C ARG A 276 0.91 23.54 -4.45
N LEU A 277 -0.12 22.94 -3.86
CA LEU A 277 -1.08 23.67 -3.04
C LEU A 277 -0.32 23.99 -1.74
N GLU A 278 0.31 25.16 -1.70
CA GLU A 278 0.67 25.79 -0.42
C GLU A 278 -0.60 26.44 0.17
N PRO A 279 -0.73 26.46 1.51
CA PRO A 279 -1.95 26.86 2.21
C PRO A 279 -2.41 28.29 1.92
#